data_AF-A0A380FD06-F1
#
_entry.id   AF-A0A380FD06-F1
#
_cell.length_a   1.000
_cell.length_b   1.000
_cell.length_c   1.000
_cell.angle_alpha   90.00
_cell.angle_beta   90.00
_cell.angle_gamma   90.00
#
_symmetry.space_group_name_H-M   'P 1'
#
loop_
_entity.id
_entity.type
_entity.pdbx_description
1 polymer ?
#
loop_
_entity_poly.entity_id
_entity_poly.type
_entity_poly.pdbx_seq_one_letter_code
_entity_poly.pdbx_strand_id
1 'polypeptide(L)' 'MWNRVLNGDIGFVTSDHSPCTPDLKATDNAFEAWGGIAGLQNNVDVLYDEGVQKRNMTLKRFAEIIATEPAKRFWNV' A
#
# COMPACT_ATOMS: atom_id res chain seq x y z
N MET A 1 9.45 -1.62 -9.20
CA MET A 1 8.08 -1.22 -8.78
C MET A 1 8.00 0.30 -8.58
N TRP A 2 8.82 0.91 -7.72
CA TRP A 2 8.81 2.37 -7.46
C TRP A 2 8.78 3.28 -8.70
N ASN A 3 9.59 3.02 -9.73
CA ASN A 3 9.55 3.82 -10.96
C ASN A 3 8.14 3.88 -11.57
N ARG A 4 7.36 2.80 -11.51
CA ARG A 4 5.97 2.76 -11.97
C ARG A 4 5.04 3.62 -11.11
N VAL A 5 5.25 3.65 -9.79
CA VAL A 5 4.50 4.52 -8.86
C VAL A 5 4.78 6.00 -9.17
N LEU A 6 6.06 6.32 -9.33
CA LEU A 6 6.56 7.69 -9.57
C LEU A 6 6.18 8.21 -10.97
N ASN A 7 6.20 7.33 -11.99
CA ASN A 7 5.86 7.68 -13.37
C ASN A 7 4.34 7.78 -13.62
N GLY A 8 3.49 7.37 -12.68
CA GLY A 8 2.04 7.41 -12.87
C GLY A 8 1.43 6.12 -13.42
N ASP A 9 2.23 5.08 -13.69
CA ASP A 9 1.75 3.79 -14.21
C ASP A 9 0.88 3.03 -13.21
N ILE A 10 0.96 3.38 -11.91
CA ILE A 10 0.10 2.87 -10.83
C ILE A 10 -0.87 3.97 -10.41
N GLY A 11 -2.17 3.70 -10.54
CA GLY A 11 -3.23 4.68 -10.25
C GLY A 11 -3.32 5.06 -8.78
N PHE A 12 -3.30 4.07 -7.88
CA PHE A 12 -3.37 4.28 -6.44
C PHE A 12 -2.79 3.07 -5.68
N VAL A 13 -2.49 3.25 -4.39
CA VAL A 13 -1.90 2.21 -3.51
C VAL A 13 -2.84 1.95 -2.33
N THR A 14 -3.08 0.68 -2.01
CA THR A 14 -3.90 0.24 -0.88
C THR A 14 -3.11 -0.72 0.01
N SER A 15 -3.62 -0.98 1.22
CA SER A 15 -2.92 -1.82 2.21
C SER A 15 -3.06 -3.32 1.98
N ASP A 16 -4.09 -3.75 1.23
CA ASP A 16 -4.54 -5.15 1.20
C ASP A 16 -4.58 -5.77 2.61
N HIS A 17 -5.15 -5.01 3.57
CA HIS A 17 -5.16 -5.40 4.97
C HIS A 17 -5.90 -6.71 5.15
N SER A 18 -5.12 -7.77 5.34
CA SER A 18 -5.58 -9.14 5.43
C SER A 18 -4.81 -9.76 6.60
N PRO A 19 -5.28 -9.57 7.85
CA PRO A 19 -4.63 -10.13 9.03
C PRO A 19 -5.13 -11.55 9.33
N CYS A 20 -4.33 -12.30 10.09
CA CYS A 20 -4.75 -13.51 10.76
C CYS A 20 -4.12 -13.57 12.16
N THR A 21 -4.55 -14.52 12.98
CA THR A 21 -3.94 -14.76 14.28
C THR A 21 -2.52 -15.36 14.13
N PRO A 22 -1.60 -15.13 15.09
CA PRO A 22 -0.22 -15.60 14.97
C PRO A 22 -0.07 -17.12 14.79
N ASP A 23 -0.95 -17.92 15.37
CA ASP A 23 -0.96 -19.39 15.25
C ASP A 23 -1.15 -19.86 13.81
N LEU A 24 -1.94 -19.14 13.00
CA LEU A 24 -2.14 -19.46 11.59
C LEU A 24 -0.90 -19.14 10.72
N LYS A 25 0.09 -18.42 11.25
CA LYS A 25 1.38 -18.16 10.59
C LYS A 25 2.52 -19.01 11.12
N ALA A 26 2.34 -19.65 12.28
CA ALA A 26 3.40 -20.33 13.03
C ALA A 26 3.68 -21.73 12.47
N THR A 27 4.28 -21.79 11.28
CA THR A 27 4.77 -23.01 10.65
C THR A 27 6.10 -22.74 9.95
N ASP A 28 6.97 -23.75 9.90
CA ASP A 28 8.24 -23.69 9.18
C ASP A 28 8.07 -23.89 7.66
N ASN A 29 6.86 -24.27 7.22
CA ASN A 29 6.52 -24.41 5.81
C ASN A 29 5.76 -23.18 5.31
N ALA A 30 6.43 -22.35 4.50
CA ALA A 30 5.82 -21.15 3.93
C ALA A 30 4.57 -21.43 3.08
N PHE A 31 4.39 -22.65 2.55
CA PHE A 31 3.21 -23.04 1.78
C PHE A 31 2.00 -23.39 2.65
N GLU A 32 2.20 -23.63 3.95
CA GLU A 32 1.13 -23.90 4.93
C GLU A 32 0.75 -22.65 5.72
N ALA A 33 1.67 -21.68 5.82
CA ALA A 33 1.44 -20.43 6.54
C ALA A 33 0.31 -19.62 5.88
N TRP A 34 -0.59 -19.05 6.69
CA TRP A 34 -1.63 -18.18 6.16
C TRP A 34 -1.04 -16.91 5.52
N GLY A 35 -1.36 -16.70 4.24
CA GLY A 35 -0.84 -15.63 3.40
C GLY A 35 -1.65 -14.33 3.51
N GLY A 36 -1.05 -13.31 4.11
CA GLY A 36 -1.59 -11.96 4.20
C GLY A 36 -0.90 -11.14 5.29
N ILE A 37 -1.05 -9.81 5.24
CA ILE A 37 -0.31 -8.88 6.11
C ILE A 37 -1.27 -7.86 6.75
N ALA A 38 -1.06 -7.61 8.05
CA ALA A 38 -1.73 -6.54 8.76
C ALA A 38 -1.11 -5.17 8.40
N GLY A 39 -1.58 -4.54 7.32
CA GLY A 39 -1.00 -3.28 6.81
C GLY A 39 -1.83 -2.00 6.96
N LEU A 40 -3.06 -2.04 7.51
CA LEU A 40 -3.99 -0.91 7.44
C LEU A 40 -3.42 0.39 8.05
N GLN A 41 -2.90 0.31 9.27
CA GLN A 41 -2.39 1.47 10.01
C GLN A 41 -1.16 2.08 9.35
N ASN A 42 -0.26 1.25 8.82
CA ASN A 42 1.07 1.66 8.39
C ASN A 42 1.12 2.11 6.91
N ASN A 43 0.03 1.99 6.16
CA ASN A 43 0.03 2.29 4.72
C ASN A 43 0.47 3.73 4.41
N VAL A 44 0.00 4.69 5.21
CA VAL A 44 0.35 6.11 5.06
C VAL A 44 1.81 6.35 5.42
N ASP A 45 2.26 5.87 6.58
CA ASP A 45 3.63 6.09 7.08
C ASP A 45 4.68 5.51 6.13
N VAL A 46 4.50 4.24 5.72
CA VAL A 46 5.43 3.56 4.81
C VAL A 46 5.52 4.27 3.46
N LEU A 47 4.38 4.68 2.90
CA LEU A 47 4.37 5.34 1.60
C LEU A 47 4.93 6.76 1.67
N TYR A 48 4.71 7.47 2.78
CA TYR A 48 5.29 8.78 3.01
C TYR A 48 6.81 8.69 3.14
N ASP A 49 7.32 7.80 3.99
CA ASP A 49 8.76 7.64 4.20
C ASP A 49 9.47 7.15 2.94
N GLU A 50 8.96 6.10 2.31
CA GLU A 50 9.61 5.53 1.13
C GLU A 50 9.42 6.40 -0.12
N GLY A 51 8.24 7.00 -0.31
CA GLY A 51 7.93 7.81 -1.47
C GLY A 51 8.45 9.23 -1.35
N VAL A 52 7.99 9.96 -0.34
CA VAL A 52 8.25 11.40 -0.18
C VAL A 52 9.66 11.62 0.35
N GLN A 53 10.01 11.04 1.50
CA GLN A 53 11.28 11.33 2.17
C GLN A 53 12.49 10.76 1.41
N LYS A 54 12.39 9.53 0.90
CA LYS A 54 13.54 8.82 0.29
C LYS A 54 13.63 8.92 -1.22
N ARG A 55 12.52 9.22 -1.93
CA ARG A 55 12.44 9.08 -3.40
C ARG A 55 11.88 10.31 -4.11
N ASN A 56 11.83 11.46 -3.44
CA ASN A 56 11.41 12.75 -4.02
C ASN A 56 9.99 12.73 -4.61
N MET A 57 9.10 11.85 -4.14
CA MET A 57 7.67 11.94 -4.47
C MET A 57 7.12 13.26 -3.92
N THR A 58 6.41 14.01 -4.75
CA THR A 58 5.77 15.25 -4.29
C THR A 58 4.61 14.93 -3.33
N LEU A 59 4.36 15.82 -2.36
CA LEU A 59 3.18 15.69 -1.48
C LEU A 59 1.86 15.63 -2.26
N LYS A 60 1.79 16.32 -3.42
CA LYS A 60 0.66 16.24 -4.35
C LYS A 60 0.47 14.81 -4.85
N ARG A 61 1.53 14.18 -5.37
CA ARG A 61 1.46 12.80 -5.87
C ARG A 61 1.13 11.81 -4.76
N PHE A 62 1.67 12.02 -3.56
CA PHE A 62 1.31 11.23 -2.38
C PHE A 62 -0.19 11.31 -2.07
N ALA A 63 -0.77 12.51 -1.97
CA ALA A 63 -2.20 12.69 -1.74
C ALA A 63 -3.07 12.09 -2.86
N GLU A 64 -2.61 12.19 -4.11
CA GLU A 64 -3.28 11.59 -5.26
C GLU A 64 -3.42 10.07 -5.11
N ILE A 65 -2.32 9.36 -4.89
CA ILE A 65 -2.30 7.89 -4.91
C ILE A 65 -2.91 7.23 -3.66
N ILE A 66 -3.09 7.96 -2.55
CA ILE A 66 -3.70 7.41 -1.33
C ILE A 66 -5.16 7.83 -1.14
N ALA A 67 -5.63 8.88 -1.81
CA ALA A 67 -6.95 9.44 -1.57
C ALA A 67 -7.68 9.88 -2.84
N THR A 68 -7.08 10.77 -3.65
CA THR A 68 -7.80 11.38 -4.79
C THR A 68 -8.11 10.40 -5.91
N GLU A 69 -7.13 9.61 -6.36
CA GLU A 69 -7.31 8.63 -7.44
C GLU A 69 -8.25 7.48 -7.08
N PRO A 70 -8.21 6.86 -5.88
CA PRO A 70 -9.22 5.88 -5.52
C PRO A 70 -10.61 6.52 -5.41
N ALA A 71 -10.73 7.75 -4.87
CA ALA A 71 -12.00 8.46 -4.86
C ALA A 71 -12.54 8.67 -6.28
N LYS A 72 -11.76 9.24 -7.21
CA LYS A 72 -12.17 9.41 -8.62
C LYS A 72 -12.58 8.10 -9.29
N ARG A 73 -11.88 6.99 -8.98
CA ARG A 73 -12.13 5.69 -9.62
C ARG A 73 -13.49 5.11 -9.25
N PHE A 74 -13.93 5.34 -8.01
CA PHE A 74 -15.12 4.69 -7.42
C PHE A 74 -16.25 5.68 -7.07
N TRP A 75 -16.03 6.98 -7.20
CA TRP A 75 -17.02 8.02 -6.95
C TRP A 75 -17.58 8.56 -8.27
N ASN A 76 -18.79 8.13 -8.62
CA ASN A 76 -19.55 8.66 -9.77
C ASN A 76 -20.52 9.75 -9.28
N VAL A 77 -20.16 11.00 -9.52
CA VAL A 77 -21.09 12.10 -9.82
C VAL A 77 -20.60 12.80 -11.07
#